data_AF-X1EMT4-F1
#
_entry.id   AF-X1EMT4-F1
#
_cell.length_a   1.000
_cell.length_b   1.000
_cell.length_c   1.000
_cell.angle_alpha   90.00
_cell.angle_beta   90.00
_cell.angle_gamma   90.00
#
_symmetry.space_group_name_H-M   'P 1'
#
loop_
_entity.id
_entity.type
_entity.pdbx_description
1 polymer ?
#
loop_
_entity_poly.entity_id
_entity_poly.type
_entity_poly.pdbx_seq_one_letter_code
_entity_poly.pdbx_strand_id
1 'polypeptide(L)'
;VGEAEAKLQETRGDIEEVAAAEKAERPLENLLPAAAEYLDTARPERCPVCQQAIRDLPATILRLREEIQASKEAQRIQQLESRYRVLQANERRQEQIILDIREAGKTLSLRQEETAKLRAELEKITGRPPTEPLGEFAAQELTVIVNEIDCLQQQISEAGIIVTTTEGQLRSLEEKQSQLQYSRQQVASALDMPVDTDDLITPLRESVQQCNERIEELKQLANAFPALNKANNRMERILNVLEARQRLSRLEKEFPTAVKEKEALQRTVTELNDLKLALQDIYQAAVEHQRSIVEGALAALAPAINVRYSRIISHPEYAELQIQPEEEKKGVYRYWIVARNTSRTHSTYITTRFSTSQRNVAAVAIFLAMADYLPHNLNVMMIDDPT
;
A
#
# COMPACT_ATOMS: atom_id res chain seq x y z
N VAL A 1 -63.83 63.66 -44.58
CA VAL A 1 -64.96 63.12 -45.38
C VAL A 1 -65.90 64.23 -45.81
N GLY A 2 -66.50 64.99 -44.88
CA GLY A 2 -67.46 66.05 -45.22
C GLY A 2 -66.97 67.11 -46.21
N GLU A 3 -65.74 67.60 -46.10
CA GLU A 3 -65.18 68.56 -47.08
C GLU A 3 -64.94 67.96 -48.47
N ALA A 4 -64.64 66.65 -48.56
CA ALA A 4 -64.40 65.99 -49.85
C ALA A 4 -65.72 65.67 -50.57
N GLU A 5 -66.76 65.30 -49.81
CA GLU A 5 -68.12 65.07 -50.34
C GLU A 5 -68.74 66.37 -50.87
N ALA A 6 -68.51 67.51 -50.20
CA ALA A 6 -68.98 68.81 -50.67
C ALA A 6 -68.38 69.20 -52.03
N LYS A 7 -67.07 68.97 -52.24
CA LYS A 7 -66.38 69.25 -53.51
C LYS A 7 -66.83 68.34 -54.66
N LEU A 8 -67.18 67.08 -54.34
CA LEU A 8 -67.76 66.15 -55.33
C LEU A 8 -69.14 66.63 -55.81
N GLN A 9 -69.94 67.14 -54.87
CA GLN A 9 -71.28 67.64 -55.19
C GLN A 9 -71.24 68.92 -56.04
N GLU A 10 -70.27 69.80 -55.78
CA GLU A 10 -69.99 70.99 -56.60
C GLU A 10 -69.56 70.59 -58.03
N THR A 11 -68.63 69.65 -58.16
CA THR A 11 -68.14 69.17 -59.47
C THR A 11 -69.26 68.51 -60.30
N ARG A 12 -70.19 67.79 -59.65
CA ARG A 12 -71.38 67.24 -60.31
C ARG A 12 -72.34 68.31 -60.79
N GLY A 13 -72.53 69.38 -60.02
CA GLY A 13 -73.32 70.55 -60.44
C GLY A 13 -72.74 71.19 -61.71
N ASP A 14 -71.42 71.36 -61.77
CA ASP A 14 -70.75 71.90 -62.95
C ASP A 14 -70.90 71.01 -64.20
N ILE A 15 -70.92 69.68 -64.03
CA ILE A 15 -71.14 68.71 -65.12
C ILE A 15 -72.57 68.85 -65.66
N GLU A 16 -73.56 68.95 -64.79
CA GLU A 16 -74.97 69.12 -65.19
C GLU A 16 -75.20 70.45 -65.91
N GLU A 17 -74.56 71.53 -65.47
CA GLU A 17 -74.65 72.85 -66.12
C GLU A 17 -74.03 72.82 -67.54
N VAL A 18 -72.85 72.21 -67.69
CA VAL A 18 -72.20 72.06 -69.01
C VAL A 18 -73.01 71.16 -69.95
N ALA A 19 -73.59 70.06 -69.43
CA ALA A 19 -74.45 69.17 -70.22
C ALA A 19 -75.76 69.84 -70.65
N ALA A 20 -76.34 70.70 -69.80
CA ALA A 20 -77.53 71.48 -70.14
C ALA A 20 -77.21 72.53 -71.22
N ALA A 21 -76.06 73.19 -71.15
CA ALA A 21 -75.59 74.15 -72.15
C ALA A 21 -75.37 73.49 -73.52
N GLU A 22 -74.74 72.31 -73.55
CA GLU A 22 -74.56 71.53 -74.79
C GLU A 22 -75.91 71.15 -75.42
N LYS A 23 -76.89 70.74 -74.60
CA LYS A 23 -78.23 70.35 -75.06
C LYS A 23 -79.03 71.53 -75.64
N ALA A 24 -78.78 72.75 -75.16
CA ALA A 24 -79.44 73.96 -75.64
C ALA A 24 -78.89 74.46 -76.99
N GLU A 25 -77.61 74.22 -77.30
CA GLU A 25 -76.98 74.66 -78.56
C GLU A 25 -77.11 73.62 -79.71
N ARG A 26 -77.34 72.34 -79.40
CA ARG A 26 -77.56 71.25 -80.39
C ARG A 26 -78.69 71.44 -81.45
N PRO A 27 -79.82 72.12 -81.18
CA PRO A 27 -80.88 72.26 -82.19
C PRO A 27 -80.44 73.06 -83.43
N LEU A 28 -79.58 74.07 -83.25
CA LEU A 28 -79.02 74.87 -84.36
C LEU A 28 -78.01 74.06 -85.20
N GLU A 29 -77.22 73.22 -84.53
CA GLU A 29 -76.22 72.35 -85.17
C GLU A 29 -76.84 71.20 -85.95
N ASN A 30 -78.06 70.75 -85.62
CA ASN A 30 -78.76 69.72 -86.41
C ASN A 30 -79.53 70.30 -87.61
N LEU A 31 -79.94 71.57 -87.55
CA LEU A 31 -80.72 72.21 -88.62
C LEU A 31 -79.88 72.52 -89.86
N LEU A 32 -78.63 72.96 -89.69
CA LEU A 32 -77.77 73.34 -90.82
C LEU A 32 -77.26 72.14 -91.64
N PRO A 33 -76.81 71.02 -91.04
CA PRO A 33 -76.48 69.79 -91.76
C PRO A 33 -77.72 69.15 -92.36
N ALA A 34 -78.88 69.15 -91.68
CA ALA A 34 -80.12 68.64 -92.26
C ALA A 34 -80.58 69.48 -93.46
N ALA A 35 -80.39 70.80 -93.43
CA ALA A 35 -80.63 71.68 -94.57
C ALA A 35 -79.65 71.40 -95.71
N ALA A 36 -78.36 71.18 -95.41
CA ALA A 36 -77.35 70.81 -96.40
C ALA A 36 -77.64 69.43 -97.02
N GLU A 37 -78.05 68.44 -96.22
CA GLU A 37 -78.41 67.09 -96.66
C GLU A 37 -79.70 67.09 -97.49
N TYR A 38 -80.70 67.90 -97.12
CA TYR A 38 -81.91 68.11 -97.93
C TYR A 38 -81.58 68.73 -99.29
N LEU A 39 -80.70 69.73 -99.34
CA LEU A 39 -80.25 70.32 -100.60
C LEU A 39 -79.49 69.32 -101.47
N ASP A 40 -78.68 68.44 -100.86
CA ASP A 40 -77.90 67.40 -101.55
C ASP A 40 -78.82 66.31 -102.16
N THR A 41 -79.86 65.92 -101.42
CA THR A 41 -80.78 64.82 -101.80
C THR A 41 -81.96 65.26 -102.67
N ALA A 42 -82.67 66.33 -102.32
CA ALA A 42 -83.90 66.74 -103.02
C ALA A 42 -83.63 67.58 -104.29
N ARG A 43 -82.43 68.14 -104.43
CA ARG A 43 -81.96 68.98 -105.56
C ARG A 43 -83.02 69.95 -106.11
N PRO A 44 -83.64 70.78 -105.27
CA PRO A 44 -84.70 71.66 -105.73
C PRO A 44 -84.12 72.78 -106.60
N GLU A 45 -84.77 73.09 -107.73
CA GLU A 45 -84.34 74.17 -108.62
C GLU A 45 -84.56 75.57 -108.00
N ARG A 46 -85.43 75.64 -106.99
CA ARG A 46 -85.74 76.86 -106.24
C ARG A 46 -85.66 76.59 -104.75
N CYS A 47 -85.13 77.54 -103.99
CA CYS A 47 -85.06 77.44 -102.54
C CYS A 47 -86.47 77.29 -101.94
N PRO A 48 -86.74 76.27 -101.11
CA PRO A 48 -88.07 76.05 -100.54
C PRO A 48 -88.51 77.16 -99.59
N VAL A 49 -87.56 77.93 -99.04
CA VAL A 49 -87.86 79.01 -98.08
C VAL A 49 -88.10 80.35 -98.79
N CYS A 50 -87.19 80.76 -99.69
CA CYS A 50 -87.26 82.07 -100.34
C CYS A 50 -87.68 82.04 -101.82
N GLN A 51 -87.94 80.86 -102.38
CA GLN A 51 -88.38 80.60 -103.77
C GLN A 51 -87.45 81.13 -104.88
N GLN A 52 -86.27 81.62 -104.52
CA GLN A 52 -85.25 82.05 -105.50
C GLN A 52 -84.63 80.85 -106.21
N ALA A 53 -84.32 81.01 -107.49
CA ALA A 53 -83.68 79.98 -108.29
C ALA A 53 -82.24 79.73 -107.81
N ILE A 54 -81.90 78.47 -107.57
CA ILE A 54 -80.56 78.06 -107.15
C ILE A 54 -79.72 77.85 -108.41
N ARG A 55 -78.85 78.83 -108.72
CA ARG A 55 -78.08 78.82 -109.97
C ARG A 55 -76.96 77.77 -109.99
N ASP A 56 -76.36 77.48 -108.83
CA ASP A 56 -75.24 76.54 -108.69
C ASP A 56 -75.36 75.81 -107.34
N LEU A 57 -76.09 74.70 -107.34
CA LEU A 57 -76.40 73.92 -106.14
C LEU A 57 -75.14 73.35 -105.46
N PRO A 58 -74.17 72.73 -106.17
CA PRO A 58 -72.93 72.23 -105.55
C PRO A 58 -72.12 73.31 -104.82
N ALA A 59 -71.94 74.48 -105.42
CA ALA A 59 -71.18 75.57 -104.80
C ALA A 59 -71.89 76.12 -103.55
N THR A 60 -73.23 76.12 -103.57
CA THR A 60 -74.04 76.57 -102.42
C THR A 60 -73.95 75.59 -101.25
N ILE A 61 -74.02 74.27 -101.51
CA ILE A 61 -73.82 73.24 -100.49
C ILE A 61 -72.41 73.33 -99.88
N LEU A 62 -71.38 73.56 -100.70
CA LEU A 62 -70.01 73.68 -100.23
C LEU A 62 -69.83 74.87 -99.26
N ARG A 63 -70.35 76.05 -99.62
CA ARG A 63 -70.32 77.23 -98.74
C ARG A 63 -71.08 77.02 -97.45
N LEU A 64 -72.24 76.34 -97.50
CA LEU A 64 -73.01 76.02 -96.31
C LEU A 64 -72.22 75.09 -95.37
N ARG A 65 -71.50 74.10 -95.93
CA ARG A 65 -70.61 73.23 -95.14
C ARG A 65 -69.40 73.96 -94.57
N GLU A 66 -68.82 74.91 -95.31
CA GLU A 66 -67.73 75.77 -94.81
C GLU A 66 -68.21 76.71 -93.69
N GLU A 67 -69.40 77.31 -93.81
CA GLU A 67 -70.00 78.14 -92.75
C GLU A 67 -70.38 77.31 -91.51
N ILE A 68 -70.84 76.06 -91.68
CA ILE A 68 -71.07 75.14 -90.55
C ILE A 68 -69.75 74.88 -89.79
N GLN A 69 -68.63 74.71 -90.48
CA GLN A 69 -67.33 74.49 -89.83
C GLN A 69 -66.72 75.78 -89.24
N ALA A 70 -67.02 76.95 -89.82
CA ALA A 70 -66.54 78.24 -89.33
C ALA A 70 -67.46 78.90 -88.28
N SER A 71 -68.61 78.28 -87.98
CA SER A 71 -69.60 78.76 -87.02
C SER A 71 -69.03 78.82 -85.60
N LYS A 72 -69.32 79.93 -84.90
CA LYS A 72 -68.92 80.14 -83.51
C LYS A 72 -69.62 79.16 -82.56
N GLU A 73 -70.79 78.68 -82.95
CA GLU A 73 -71.57 77.67 -82.22
C GLU A 73 -70.86 76.31 -82.23
N ALA A 74 -70.32 75.86 -83.36
CA ALA A 74 -69.56 74.60 -83.44
C ALA A 74 -68.30 74.61 -82.56
N GLN A 75 -67.59 75.74 -82.51
CA GLN A 75 -66.43 75.91 -81.63
C GLN A 75 -66.80 75.92 -80.14
N ARG A 76 -67.96 76.47 -79.77
CA ARG A 76 -68.46 76.47 -78.39
C ARG A 76 -68.80 75.06 -77.93
N ILE A 77 -69.46 74.27 -78.76
CA ILE A 77 -69.80 72.87 -78.43
C ILE A 77 -68.51 72.07 -78.20
N GLN A 78 -67.50 72.23 -79.06
CA GLN A 78 -66.22 71.55 -78.88
C GLN A 78 -65.49 71.97 -77.58
N GLN A 79 -65.60 73.24 -77.18
CA GLN A 79 -65.10 73.70 -75.89
C GLN A 79 -65.88 73.10 -74.71
N LEU A 80 -67.22 73.04 -74.80
CA LEU A 80 -68.08 72.42 -73.79
C LEU A 80 -67.78 70.92 -73.63
N GLU A 81 -67.58 70.18 -74.72
CA GLU A 81 -67.20 68.76 -74.70
C GLU A 81 -65.83 68.54 -74.00
N SER A 82 -64.85 69.40 -74.28
CA SER A 82 -63.54 69.32 -73.64
C SER A 82 -63.62 69.57 -72.13
N ARG A 83 -64.43 70.56 -71.73
CA ARG A 83 -64.67 70.91 -70.32
C ARG A 83 -65.42 69.79 -69.60
N TYR A 84 -66.41 69.19 -70.25
CA TYR A 84 -67.17 68.05 -69.74
C TYR A 84 -66.25 66.85 -69.44
N ARG A 85 -65.31 66.53 -70.34
CA ARG A 85 -64.34 65.43 -70.13
C ARG A 85 -63.42 65.67 -68.92
N VAL A 86 -62.95 66.91 -68.73
CA VAL A 86 -62.09 67.27 -67.59
C VAL A 86 -62.86 67.14 -66.27
N LEU A 87 -64.10 67.63 -66.23
CA LEU A 87 -64.94 67.55 -65.05
C LEU A 87 -65.28 66.10 -64.68
N GLN A 88 -65.60 65.24 -65.67
CA GLN A 88 -65.80 63.80 -65.43
C GLN A 88 -64.55 63.10 -64.86
N ALA A 89 -63.35 63.47 -65.32
CA ALA A 89 -62.13 62.89 -64.79
C ALA A 89 -61.88 63.32 -63.32
N ASN A 90 -62.22 64.57 -62.98
CA ASN A 90 -62.12 65.09 -61.62
C ASN A 90 -63.13 64.44 -60.68
N GLU A 91 -64.37 64.23 -61.12
CA GLU A 91 -65.40 63.53 -60.37
C GLU A 91 -64.93 62.12 -59.95
N ARG A 92 -64.45 61.32 -60.90
CA ARG A 92 -63.93 59.97 -60.62
C ARG A 92 -62.77 59.98 -59.62
N ARG A 93 -61.88 60.97 -59.71
CA ARG A 93 -60.75 61.10 -58.79
C ARG A 93 -61.20 61.45 -57.37
N GLN A 94 -62.20 62.32 -57.23
CA GLN A 94 -62.75 62.68 -55.93
C GLN A 94 -63.53 61.55 -55.27
N GLU A 95 -64.27 60.75 -56.05
CA GLU A 95 -64.93 59.52 -55.56
C GLU A 95 -63.92 58.54 -54.96
N GLN A 96 -62.79 58.34 -55.65
CA GLN A 96 -61.73 57.46 -55.16
C GLN A 96 -61.13 57.94 -53.84
N ILE A 97 -60.88 59.25 -53.71
CA ILE A 97 -60.35 59.84 -52.46
C ILE A 97 -61.33 59.65 -51.29
N ILE A 98 -62.64 59.77 -51.53
CA ILE A 98 -63.66 59.56 -50.49
C ILE A 98 -63.67 58.10 -50.01
N LEU A 99 -63.52 57.14 -50.93
CA LEU A 99 -63.39 55.72 -50.59
C LEU A 99 -62.16 55.47 -49.71
N ASP A 100 -61.00 55.99 -50.10
CA ASP A 100 -59.75 55.80 -49.35
C ASP A 100 -59.84 56.40 -47.93
N ILE A 101 -60.45 57.58 -47.78
CA ILE A 101 -60.65 58.20 -46.45
C ILE A 101 -61.60 57.36 -45.59
N ARG A 102 -62.65 56.77 -46.18
CA ARG A 102 -63.58 55.88 -45.44
C ARG A 102 -62.89 54.60 -44.99
N GLU A 103 -62.02 54.01 -45.81
CA GLU A 103 -61.23 52.83 -45.44
C GLU A 103 -60.19 53.15 -44.35
N ALA A 104 -59.50 54.27 -44.46
CA ALA A 104 -58.57 54.73 -43.43
C ALA A 104 -59.31 54.96 -42.09
N GLY A 105 -60.52 55.52 -42.12
CA GLY A 105 -61.37 55.71 -40.95
C GLY A 105 -61.78 54.39 -40.28
N LYS A 106 -62.14 53.37 -41.06
CA LYS A 106 -62.42 52.02 -40.53
C LYS A 106 -61.19 51.42 -39.85
N THR A 107 -60.04 51.49 -40.50
CA THR A 107 -58.77 50.98 -39.96
C THR A 107 -58.39 51.69 -38.67
N LEU A 108 -58.59 53.02 -38.60
CA LEU A 108 -58.35 53.79 -37.38
C LEU A 108 -59.27 53.34 -36.23
N SER A 109 -60.56 53.12 -36.51
CA SER A 109 -61.52 52.66 -35.49
C SER A 109 -61.15 51.28 -34.94
N LEU A 110 -60.75 50.35 -35.81
CA LEU A 110 -60.27 49.02 -35.42
C LEU A 110 -59.02 49.12 -34.53
N ARG A 111 -58.06 49.96 -34.88
CA ARG A 111 -56.86 50.19 -34.05
C ARG A 111 -57.18 50.89 -32.72
N GLN A 112 -58.18 51.77 -32.69
CA GLN A 112 -58.67 52.39 -31.46
C GLN A 112 -59.34 51.38 -30.53
N GLU A 113 -60.13 50.43 -31.07
CA GLU A 113 -60.71 49.33 -30.29
C GLU A 113 -59.63 48.37 -29.77
N GLU A 114 -58.63 48.01 -30.58
CA GLU A 114 -57.50 47.17 -30.15
C GLU A 114 -56.70 47.83 -29.02
N THR A 115 -56.40 49.13 -29.13
CA THR A 115 -55.69 49.87 -28.09
C THR A 115 -56.52 50.03 -26.82
N ALA A 116 -57.85 50.18 -26.92
CA ALA A 116 -58.74 50.18 -25.77
C ALA A 116 -58.81 48.81 -25.07
N LYS A 117 -58.84 47.71 -25.83
CA LYS A 117 -58.77 46.33 -25.29
C LYS A 117 -57.46 46.09 -24.55
N LEU A 118 -56.33 46.48 -25.15
CA LEU A 118 -55.02 46.37 -24.52
C LEU A 118 -54.92 47.20 -23.23
N ARG A 119 -55.50 48.40 -23.20
CA ARG A 119 -55.58 49.21 -21.97
C ARG A 119 -56.41 48.53 -20.87
N ALA A 120 -57.54 47.92 -21.22
CA ALA A 120 -58.38 47.20 -20.26
C ALA A 120 -57.73 45.90 -19.75
N GLU A 121 -56.98 45.19 -20.59
CA GLU A 121 -56.21 44.02 -20.18
C GLU A 121 -55.05 44.40 -19.26
N LEU A 122 -54.34 45.50 -19.56
CA LEU A 122 -53.30 46.02 -18.67
C LEU A 122 -53.88 46.45 -17.32
N GLU A 123 -55.00 47.15 -17.28
CA GLU A 123 -55.67 47.55 -16.03
C GLU A 123 -56.14 46.32 -15.21
N LYS A 124 -56.57 45.23 -15.85
CA LYS A 124 -56.88 43.96 -15.15
C LYS A 124 -55.66 43.32 -14.50
N ILE A 125 -54.48 43.46 -15.11
CA ILE A 125 -53.24 42.86 -14.63
C ILE A 125 -52.59 43.72 -13.54
N THR A 126 -52.58 45.05 -13.71
CA THR A 126 -51.88 45.99 -12.81
C THR A 126 -52.79 46.64 -11.77
N GLY A 127 -54.12 46.55 -11.91
CA GLY A 127 -55.09 47.11 -10.98
C GLY A 127 -55.20 48.63 -10.98
N ARG A 128 -54.58 49.33 -11.95
CA ARG A 128 -54.60 50.80 -12.09
C ARG A 128 -54.70 51.21 -13.56
N PRO A 129 -55.41 52.31 -13.89
CA PRO A 129 -55.55 52.77 -15.27
C PRO A 129 -54.25 53.43 -15.78
N PRO A 130 -53.83 53.17 -17.03
CA PRO A 130 -52.60 53.74 -17.59
C PRO A 130 -52.76 55.25 -17.87
N THR A 131 -51.97 56.07 -17.18
CA THR A 131 -52.03 57.54 -17.21
C THR A 131 -51.19 58.20 -18.32
N GLU A 132 -50.34 57.44 -19.03
CA GLU A 132 -49.33 57.92 -19.99
C GLU A 132 -49.30 57.05 -21.27
N PRO A 133 -48.55 57.40 -22.36
CA PRO A 133 -48.41 56.55 -23.54
C PRO A 133 -47.95 55.12 -23.17
N LEU A 134 -48.62 54.11 -23.75
CA LEU A 134 -48.56 52.68 -23.36
C LEU A 134 -47.13 52.11 -23.21
N GLY A 135 -46.14 52.63 -23.94
CA GLY A 135 -44.76 52.16 -23.86
C GLY A 135 -44.04 52.54 -22.56
N GLU A 136 -44.32 53.72 -22.00
CA GLU A 136 -43.63 54.22 -20.80
C GLU A 136 -44.23 53.62 -19.53
N PHE A 137 -45.56 53.45 -19.50
CA PHE A 137 -46.26 52.75 -18.40
C PHE A 137 -45.84 51.28 -18.29
N ALA A 138 -45.75 50.57 -19.42
CA ALA A 138 -45.31 49.17 -19.43
C ALA A 138 -43.86 49.01 -18.94
N ALA A 139 -42.97 49.96 -19.26
CA ALA A 139 -41.57 49.93 -18.81
C ALA A 139 -41.42 50.17 -17.29
N GLN A 140 -42.26 51.03 -16.72
CA GLN A 140 -42.28 51.28 -15.27
C GLN A 140 -42.84 50.08 -14.48
N GLU A 141 -43.94 49.48 -14.94
CA GLU A 141 -44.49 48.28 -14.28
C GLU A 141 -43.54 47.08 -14.41
N LEU A 142 -42.87 46.92 -15.56
CA LEU A 142 -41.83 45.89 -15.73
C LEU A 142 -40.66 46.08 -14.76
N THR A 143 -40.25 47.31 -14.47
CA THR A 143 -39.16 47.56 -13.50
C THR A 143 -39.58 47.28 -12.06
N VAL A 144 -40.83 47.56 -11.69
CA VAL A 144 -41.38 47.17 -10.38
C VAL A 144 -41.43 45.65 -10.25
N ILE A 145 -41.96 44.95 -11.26
CA ILE A 145 -42.04 43.49 -11.26
C ILE A 145 -40.66 42.83 -11.23
N VAL A 146 -39.68 43.36 -11.98
CA VAL A 146 -38.29 42.85 -11.95
C VAL A 146 -37.67 43.03 -10.56
N ASN A 147 -37.87 44.19 -9.93
CA ASN A 147 -37.36 44.42 -8.57
C ASN A 147 -38.04 43.51 -7.53
N GLU A 148 -39.33 43.21 -7.69
CA GLU A 148 -40.03 42.25 -6.84
C GLU A 148 -39.52 40.82 -7.05
N ILE A 149 -39.25 40.42 -8.30
CA ILE A 149 -38.65 39.12 -8.63
C ILE A 149 -37.25 39.01 -8.00
N ASP A 150 -36.42 40.03 -8.11
CA ASP A 150 -35.08 40.05 -7.52
C ASP A 150 -35.15 39.94 -5.99
N CYS A 151 -36.09 40.65 -5.36
CA CYS A 151 -36.33 40.55 -3.91
C CYS A 151 -36.77 39.14 -3.49
N LEU A 152 -37.69 38.53 -4.25
CA LEU A 152 -38.14 37.16 -4.00
C LEU A 152 -37.02 36.13 -4.22
N GLN A 153 -36.18 36.31 -5.24
CA GLN A 153 -35.02 35.45 -5.48
C GLN A 153 -34.01 35.53 -4.35
N GLN A 154 -33.78 36.74 -3.81
CA GLN A 154 -32.92 36.92 -2.64
C GLN A 154 -33.50 36.18 -1.42
N GLN A 155 -34.80 36.33 -1.15
CA GLN A 155 -35.47 35.60 -0.06
C GLN A 155 -35.40 34.08 -0.23
N ILE A 156 -35.55 33.57 -1.46
CA ILE A 156 -35.39 32.14 -1.77
C ILE A 156 -33.95 31.70 -1.50
N SER A 157 -32.95 32.50 -1.86
CA SER A 157 -31.54 32.17 -1.60
C SER A 157 -31.23 32.12 -0.10
N GLU A 158 -31.77 33.07 0.68
CA GLU A 158 -31.62 33.13 2.14
C GLU A 158 -32.31 31.94 2.80
N ALA A 159 -33.53 31.60 2.38
CA ALA A 159 -34.23 30.41 2.82
C ALA A 159 -33.45 29.12 2.46
N GLY A 160 -32.82 29.06 1.28
CA GLY A 160 -31.98 27.93 0.87
C GLY A 160 -30.74 27.75 1.77
N ILE A 161 -30.10 28.84 2.18
CA ILE A 161 -28.99 28.80 3.15
C ILE A 161 -29.48 28.27 4.50
N ILE A 162 -30.66 28.70 4.96
CA ILE A 162 -31.24 28.20 6.21
C ILE A 162 -31.53 26.71 6.10
N VAL A 163 -32.18 26.24 5.02
CA VAL A 163 -32.49 24.82 4.81
C VAL A 163 -31.22 23.96 4.86
N THR A 164 -30.20 24.32 4.07
CA THR A 164 -28.92 23.57 4.04
C THR A 164 -28.21 23.55 5.40
N THR A 165 -28.25 24.66 6.14
CA THR A 165 -27.68 24.73 7.50
C THR A 165 -28.44 23.82 8.46
N THR A 166 -29.77 23.82 8.38
CA THR A 166 -30.63 23.00 9.25
C THR A 166 -30.48 21.51 8.94
N GLU A 167 -30.38 21.13 7.67
CA GLU A 167 -30.07 19.77 7.23
C GLU A 167 -28.70 19.30 7.75
N GLY A 168 -27.70 20.18 7.73
CA GLY A 168 -26.38 19.90 8.30
C GLY A 168 -26.42 19.62 9.81
N GLN A 169 -27.20 20.42 10.55
CA GLN A 169 -27.43 20.19 11.98
C GLN A 169 -28.18 18.88 12.26
N LEU A 170 -29.18 18.56 11.43
CA LEU A 170 -29.95 17.31 11.56
C LEU A 170 -29.04 16.08 11.38
N ARG A 171 -28.20 16.06 10.33
CA ARG A 171 -27.22 14.98 10.13
C ARG A 171 -26.25 14.84 11.30
N SER A 172 -25.76 15.96 11.84
CA SER A 172 -24.88 15.92 13.02
C SER A 172 -25.57 15.36 14.26
N LEU A 173 -26.87 15.64 14.44
CA LEU A 173 -27.66 15.09 15.54
C LEU A 173 -27.91 13.59 15.34
N GLU A 174 -28.22 13.14 14.13
CA GLU A 174 -28.38 11.72 13.79
C GLU A 174 -27.09 10.92 14.02
N GLU A 175 -25.93 11.48 13.64
CA GLU A 175 -24.61 10.90 13.92
C GLU A 175 -24.37 10.77 15.43
N LYS A 176 -24.64 11.84 16.20
CA LYS A 176 -24.49 11.82 17.67
C LYS A 176 -25.45 10.82 18.33
N GLN A 177 -26.68 10.72 17.84
CA GLN A 177 -27.66 9.74 18.31
C GLN A 177 -27.18 8.31 18.06
N SER A 178 -26.63 8.05 16.87
CA SER A 178 -26.05 6.74 16.52
C SER A 178 -24.85 6.39 17.40
N GLN A 179 -23.96 7.35 17.66
CA GLN A 179 -22.80 7.16 18.56
C GLN A 179 -23.24 6.90 20.00
N LEU A 180 -24.26 7.61 20.48
CA LEU A 180 -24.83 7.40 21.81
C LEU A 180 -25.43 5.99 21.93
N GLN A 181 -26.17 5.55 20.92
CA GLN A 181 -26.79 4.23 20.89
C GLN A 181 -25.74 3.11 20.86
N TYR A 182 -24.68 3.27 20.06
CA TYR A 182 -23.54 2.35 20.05
C TYR A 182 -22.85 2.27 21.42
N SER A 183 -22.64 3.42 22.07
CA SER A 183 -22.04 3.49 23.41
C SER A 183 -22.95 2.84 24.47
N ARG A 184 -24.28 3.04 24.41
CA ARG A 184 -25.25 2.35 25.29
C ARG A 184 -25.16 0.84 25.10
N GLN A 185 -25.07 0.35 23.86
CA GLN A 185 -24.96 -1.07 23.57
C GLN A 185 -23.67 -1.69 24.12
N GLN A 186 -22.53 -1.00 23.98
CA GLN A 186 -21.27 -1.46 24.57
C GLN A 186 -21.34 -1.53 26.10
N VAL A 187 -21.85 -0.49 26.76
CA VAL A 187 -21.98 -0.45 28.21
C VAL A 187 -22.93 -1.54 28.71
N ALA A 188 -24.08 -1.72 28.04
CA ALA A 188 -25.03 -2.78 28.38
C ALA A 188 -24.42 -4.18 28.22
N SER A 189 -23.64 -4.42 27.16
CA SER A 189 -22.94 -5.70 26.95
C SER A 189 -21.85 -5.97 27.99
N ALA A 190 -21.11 -4.93 28.41
CA ALA A 190 -20.06 -5.07 29.42
C ALA A 190 -20.62 -5.33 30.83
N LEU A 191 -21.87 -4.95 31.07
CA LEU A 191 -22.58 -5.12 32.33
C LEU A 191 -23.55 -6.31 32.31
N ASP A 192 -23.62 -7.08 31.21
CA ASP A 192 -24.62 -8.15 30.99
C ASP A 192 -26.08 -7.68 31.22
N MET A 193 -26.39 -6.45 30.81
CA MET A 193 -27.70 -5.82 30.97
C MET A 193 -28.43 -5.66 29.62
N PRO A 194 -29.77 -5.62 29.62
CA PRO A 194 -30.55 -5.30 28.43
C PRO A 194 -30.36 -3.83 28.01
N VAL A 195 -30.21 -3.60 26.70
CA VAL A 195 -29.85 -2.31 26.08
C VAL A 195 -30.88 -1.19 26.32
N ASP A 196 -32.12 -1.55 26.63
CA ASP A 196 -33.27 -0.62 26.82
C ASP A 196 -33.41 -0.04 28.23
N THR A 197 -32.40 -0.20 29.10
CA THR A 197 -32.43 0.42 30.42
C THR A 197 -32.06 1.91 30.34
N ASP A 198 -32.95 2.78 30.83
CA ASP A 198 -32.75 4.25 30.84
C ASP A 198 -31.69 4.73 31.83
N ASP A 199 -31.27 3.88 32.77
CA ASP A 199 -30.21 4.18 33.73
C ASP A 199 -29.05 3.17 33.66
N LEU A 200 -28.17 3.34 32.67
CA LEU A 200 -26.90 2.60 32.56
C LEU A 200 -25.79 3.22 33.43
N ILE A 201 -26.01 4.40 34.00
CA ILE A 201 -24.97 5.14 34.75
C ILE A 201 -24.81 4.55 36.14
N THR A 202 -25.91 4.22 36.82
CA THR A 202 -25.87 3.67 38.18
C THR A 202 -25.15 2.30 38.23
N PRO A 203 -25.48 1.30 37.38
CA PRO A 203 -24.80 0.00 37.40
C PRO A 203 -23.33 0.09 36.97
N LEU A 204 -23.00 0.98 36.02
CA LEU A 204 -21.61 1.24 35.62
C LEU A 204 -20.80 1.79 36.80
N ARG A 205 -21.37 2.71 37.58
CA ARG A 205 -20.72 3.29 38.77
C ARG A 205 -20.49 2.23 39.84
N GLU A 206 -21.47 1.36 40.09
CA GLU A 206 -21.33 0.24 41.02
C GLU A 206 -20.26 -0.75 40.58
N SER A 207 -20.21 -1.11 39.29
CA SER A 207 -19.18 -1.99 38.73
C SER A 207 -17.78 -1.39 38.85
N VAL A 208 -17.62 -0.09 38.57
CA VAL A 208 -16.36 0.63 38.77
C VAL A 208 -15.95 0.64 40.25
N GLN A 209 -16.91 0.83 41.16
CA GLN A 209 -16.64 0.79 42.60
C GLN A 209 -16.18 -0.60 43.05
N GLN A 210 -16.87 -1.67 42.64
CA GLN A 210 -16.47 -3.05 42.94
C GLN A 210 -15.08 -3.39 42.38
N CYS A 211 -14.77 -2.92 41.17
CA CYS A 211 -13.44 -3.06 40.60
C CYS A 211 -12.37 -2.36 41.45
N ASN A 212 -12.65 -1.16 41.94
CA ASN A 212 -11.73 -0.42 42.80
C ASN A 212 -11.53 -1.11 44.16
N GLU A 213 -12.59 -1.66 44.75
CA GLU A 213 -12.51 -2.43 46.01
C GLU A 213 -11.63 -3.67 45.83
N ARG A 214 -11.84 -4.44 44.74
CA ARG A 214 -10.98 -5.58 44.38
C ARG A 214 -9.52 -5.18 44.15
N ILE A 215 -9.27 -4.03 43.52
CA ILE A 215 -7.91 -3.51 43.34
C ILE A 215 -7.26 -3.26 44.71
N GLU A 216 -7.97 -2.71 45.67
CA GLU A 216 -7.44 -2.49 47.02
C GLU A 216 -7.20 -3.80 47.78
N GLU A 217 -8.10 -4.78 47.68
CA GLU A 217 -7.86 -6.13 48.22
C GLU A 217 -6.60 -6.77 47.64
N LEU A 218 -6.41 -6.67 46.32
CA LEU A 218 -5.22 -7.18 45.65
C LEU A 218 -3.95 -6.44 46.08
N LYS A 219 -4.01 -5.13 46.32
CA LYS A 219 -2.88 -4.37 46.89
C LYS A 219 -2.54 -4.82 48.30
N GLN A 220 -3.55 -5.09 49.14
CA GLN A 220 -3.33 -5.60 50.49
C GLN A 220 -2.68 -6.99 50.47
N LEU A 221 -3.14 -7.89 49.60
CA LEU A 221 -2.51 -9.19 49.39
C LEU A 221 -1.08 -9.05 48.85
N ALA A 222 -0.85 -8.15 47.89
CA ALA A 222 0.48 -7.84 47.37
C ALA A 222 1.45 -7.39 48.48
N ASN A 223 0.97 -6.61 49.45
CA ASN A 223 1.76 -6.16 50.59
C ASN A 223 2.10 -7.27 51.59
N ALA A 224 1.35 -8.39 51.60
CA ALA A 224 1.63 -9.55 52.46
C ALA A 224 2.72 -10.48 51.88
N PHE A 225 2.90 -10.50 50.55
CA PHE A 225 3.90 -11.35 49.89
C PHE A 225 5.35 -11.15 50.38
N PRO A 226 5.86 -9.93 50.60
CA PRO A 226 7.20 -9.72 51.13
C PRO A 226 7.45 -10.42 52.47
N ALA A 227 6.45 -10.41 53.37
CA ALA A 227 6.55 -11.07 54.66
C ALA A 227 6.59 -12.60 54.52
N LEU A 228 5.74 -13.15 53.64
CA LEU A 228 5.73 -14.58 53.30
C LEU A 228 7.06 -15.02 52.67
N ASN A 229 7.59 -14.26 51.71
CA ASN A 229 8.90 -14.54 51.12
C ASN A 229 10.02 -14.50 52.16
N LYS A 230 9.99 -13.54 53.09
CA LYS A 230 10.97 -13.48 54.19
C LYS A 230 10.86 -14.71 55.11
N ALA A 231 9.65 -15.18 55.38
CA ALA A 231 9.41 -16.40 56.16
C ALA A 231 9.90 -17.65 55.41
N ASN A 232 9.64 -17.75 54.10
CA ASN A 232 10.10 -18.86 53.26
C ASN A 232 11.64 -18.92 53.21
N ASN A 233 12.30 -17.78 52.96
CA ASN A 233 13.76 -17.69 52.97
C ASN A 233 14.36 -18.09 54.33
N ARG A 234 13.67 -17.79 55.43
CA ARG A 234 14.08 -18.23 56.76
C ARG A 234 13.95 -19.75 56.92
N MET A 235 12.87 -20.34 56.41
CA MET A 235 12.64 -21.77 56.45
C MET A 235 13.71 -22.53 55.65
N GLU A 236 14.03 -22.07 54.44
CA GLU A 236 15.10 -22.64 53.60
C GLU A 236 16.46 -22.61 54.32
N ARG A 237 16.80 -21.49 54.97
CA ARG A 237 18.03 -21.41 55.78
C ARG A 237 18.04 -22.42 56.92
N ILE A 238 16.91 -22.63 57.59
CA ILE A 238 16.81 -23.62 58.67
C ILE A 238 16.98 -25.03 58.13
N LEU A 239 16.34 -25.36 57.00
CA LEU A 239 16.48 -26.66 56.34
C LEU A 239 17.94 -26.94 55.97
N ASN A 240 18.62 -25.99 55.34
CA ASN A 240 20.04 -26.13 54.98
C ASN A 240 20.94 -26.40 56.21
N VAL A 241 20.67 -25.73 57.33
CA VAL A 241 21.41 -25.96 58.59
C VAL A 241 21.12 -27.36 59.15
N LEU A 242 19.87 -27.83 59.09
CA LEU A 242 19.50 -29.17 59.56
C LEU A 242 20.15 -30.27 58.72
N GLU A 243 20.15 -30.12 57.39
CA GLU A 243 20.82 -31.04 56.47
C GLU A 243 22.33 -31.07 56.71
N ALA A 244 22.95 -29.90 56.86
CA ALA A 244 24.38 -29.79 57.20
C ALA A 244 24.70 -30.49 58.52
N ARG A 245 23.85 -30.32 59.54
CA ARG A 245 24.00 -30.98 60.85
C ARG A 245 23.86 -32.51 60.74
N GLN A 246 22.91 -32.99 59.93
CA GLN A 246 22.74 -34.43 59.71
C GLN A 246 23.96 -35.02 58.99
N ARG A 247 24.48 -34.33 57.97
CA ARG A 247 25.69 -34.73 57.25
C ARG A 247 26.91 -34.77 58.18
N LEU A 248 27.09 -33.73 58.99
CA LEU A 248 28.17 -33.65 59.97
C LEU A 248 28.09 -34.82 60.98
N SER A 249 26.90 -35.14 61.49
CA SER A 249 26.72 -36.27 62.40
C SER A 249 27.06 -37.63 61.77
N ARG A 250 26.80 -37.82 60.47
CA ARG A 250 27.23 -39.04 59.75
C ARG A 250 28.74 -39.11 59.65
N LEU A 251 29.37 -38.03 59.22
CA LEU A 251 30.84 -37.95 59.11
C LEU A 251 31.52 -38.15 60.48
N GLU A 252 30.99 -37.59 61.56
CA GLU A 252 31.51 -37.79 62.92
C GLU A 252 31.43 -39.25 63.37
N LYS A 253 30.44 -40.02 62.89
CA LYS A 253 30.33 -41.46 63.17
C LYS A 253 31.26 -42.32 62.31
N GLU A 254 31.49 -41.92 61.06
CA GLU A 254 32.33 -42.65 60.11
C GLU A 254 33.83 -42.39 60.32
N PHE A 255 34.18 -41.18 60.75
CA PHE A 255 35.58 -40.75 60.92
C PHE A 255 36.39 -41.65 61.87
N PRO A 256 35.89 -42.06 63.06
CA PRO A 256 36.63 -42.97 63.93
C PRO A 256 36.91 -44.33 63.30
N THR A 257 35.99 -44.84 62.48
CA THR A 257 36.17 -46.11 61.75
C THR A 257 37.26 -45.97 60.71
N ALA A 258 37.24 -44.89 59.93
CA ALA A 258 38.28 -44.60 58.93
C ALA A 258 39.67 -44.42 59.56
N VAL A 259 39.76 -43.77 60.73
CA VAL A 259 41.02 -43.63 61.48
C VAL A 259 41.55 -45.00 61.91
N LYS A 260 40.69 -45.88 62.45
CA LYS A 260 41.09 -47.25 62.83
C LYS A 260 41.57 -48.08 61.65
N GLU A 261 40.89 -48.00 60.51
CA GLU A 261 41.30 -48.69 59.28
C GLU A 261 42.66 -48.18 58.78
N LYS A 262 42.87 -46.86 58.80
CA LYS A 262 44.16 -46.26 58.44
C LYS A 262 45.29 -46.77 59.34
N GLU A 263 45.08 -46.78 60.66
CA GLU A 263 46.07 -47.28 61.61
C GLU A 263 46.36 -48.78 61.39
N ALA A 264 45.34 -49.59 61.12
CA ALA A 264 45.51 -51.01 60.83
C ALA A 264 46.35 -51.22 59.55
N LEU A 265 46.05 -50.50 58.47
CA LEU A 265 46.81 -50.57 57.23
C LEU A 265 48.26 -50.10 57.40
N GLN A 266 48.48 -49.05 58.20
CA GLN A 266 49.84 -48.59 58.51
C GLN A 266 50.66 -49.68 59.24
N ARG A 267 50.06 -50.42 60.17
CA ARG A 267 50.71 -51.56 60.83
C ARG A 267 51.07 -52.67 59.84
N THR A 268 50.14 -53.02 58.94
CA THR A 268 50.41 -54.02 57.90
C THR A 268 51.55 -53.58 56.98
N VAL A 269 51.63 -52.29 56.62
CA VAL A 269 52.74 -51.75 55.82
C VAL A 269 54.07 -51.86 56.56
N THR A 270 54.11 -51.59 57.87
CA THR A 270 55.34 -51.77 58.66
C THR A 270 55.75 -53.23 58.73
N GLU A 271 54.82 -54.15 58.99
CA GLU A 271 55.09 -55.60 59.04
C GLU A 271 55.63 -56.14 57.70
N LEU A 272 55.07 -55.68 56.57
CA LEU A 272 55.55 -56.07 55.24
C LEU A 272 56.96 -55.54 54.94
N ASN A 273 57.30 -54.34 55.44
CA ASN A 273 58.66 -53.81 55.28
C ASN A 273 59.67 -54.59 56.13
N ASP A 274 59.32 -54.95 57.36
CA ASP A 274 60.17 -55.77 58.22
C ASP A 274 60.40 -57.15 57.60
N LEU A 275 59.35 -57.78 57.05
CA LEU A 275 59.47 -59.04 56.33
C LEU A 275 60.37 -58.92 55.10
N LYS A 276 60.24 -57.83 54.33
CA LYS A 276 61.10 -57.57 53.17
C LYS A 276 62.57 -57.47 53.58
N LEU A 277 62.87 -56.75 54.67
CA LEU A 277 64.24 -56.63 55.18
C LEU A 277 64.78 -57.99 55.63
N ALA A 278 63.99 -58.76 56.39
CA ALA A 278 64.38 -60.09 56.82
C ALA A 278 64.66 -61.05 55.64
N LEU A 279 63.85 -61.00 54.57
CA LEU A 279 64.10 -61.78 53.37
C LEU A 279 65.37 -61.33 52.62
N GLN A 280 65.68 -60.04 52.62
CA GLN A 280 66.92 -59.52 52.05
C GLN A 280 68.14 -60.00 52.83
N ASP A 281 68.06 -60.01 54.16
CA ASP A 281 69.13 -60.51 55.03
C ASP A 281 69.36 -62.01 54.82
N ILE A 282 68.28 -62.81 54.76
CA ILE A 282 68.35 -64.25 54.46
C ILE A 282 69.00 -64.47 53.08
N TYR A 283 68.60 -63.69 52.08
CA TYR A 283 69.16 -63.80 50.74
C TYR A 283 70.67 -63.49 50.73
N GLN A 284 71.10 -62.43 51.39
CA GLN A 284 72.52 -62.08 51.49
C GLN A 284 73.33 -63.16 52.22
N ALA A 285 72.83 -63.63 53.36
CA ALA A 285 73.47 -64.71 54.13
C ALA A 285 73.58 -66.00 53.31
N ALA A 286 72.54 -66.36 52.55
CA ALA A 286 72.55 -67.54 51.68
C ALA A 286 73.59 -67.40 50.55
N VAL A 287 73.68 -66.23 49.92
CA VAL A 287 74.67 -65.95 48.87
C VAL A 287 76.09 -65.99 49.42
N GLU A 288 76.35 -65.39 50.58
CA GLU A 288 77.66 -65.45 51.24
C GLU A 288 78.05 -66.88 51.62
N HIS A 289 77.11 -67.66 52.16
CA HIS A 289 77.34 -69.07 52.50
C HIS A 289 77.63 -69.90 51.25
N GLN A 290 76.86 -69.73 50.17
CA GLN A 290 77.10 -70.38 48.89
C GLN A 290 78.48 -70.04 48.35
N ARG A 291 78.86 -68.76 48.38
CA ARG A 291 80.19 -68.30 47.95
C ARG A 291 81.28 -68.96 48.77
N SER A 292 81.14 -69.02 50.09
CA SER A 292 82.08 -69.67 51.00
C SER A 292 82.24 -71.17 50.70
N ILE A 293 81.14 -71.89 50.44
CA ILE A 293 81.18 -73.30 50.04
C ILE A 293 81.95 -73.47 48.71
N VAL A 294 81.67 -72.65 47.71
CA VAL A 294 82.33 -72.71 46.40
C VAL A 294 83.82 -72.40 46.52
N GLU A 295 84.18 -71.31 47.19
CA GLU A 295 85.58 -70.94 47.42
C GLU A 295 86.33 -72.03 48.20
N GLY A 296 85.70 -72.61 49.22
CA GLY A 296 86.24 -73.73 49.99
C GLY A 296 86.46 -74.98 49.13
N ALA A 297 85.48 -75.36 48.30
CA ALA A 297 85.60 -76.51 47.40
C ALA A 297 86.69 -76.31 46.35
N LEU A 298 86.79 -75.12 45.74
CA LEU A 298 87.84 -74.79 44.78
C LEU A 298 89.23 -74.75 45.42
N ALA A 299 89.34 -74.22 46.65
CA ALA A 299 90.59 -74.22 47.42
C ALA A 299 91.05 -75.64 47.78
N ALA A 300 90.12 -76.53 48.14
CA ALA A 300 90.40 -77.93 48.42
C ALA A 300 90.79 -78.74 47.17
N LEU A 301 90.24 -78.37 46.00
CA LEU A 301 90.56 -78.99 44.71
C LEU A 301 91.92 -78.55 44.15
N ALA A 302 92.36 -77.32 44.44
CA ALA A 302 93.57 -76.73 43.85
C ALA A 302 94.85 -77.58 44.06
N PRO A 303 95.15 -78.15 45.24
CA PRO A 303 96.31 -79.04 45.41
C PRO A 303 96.26 -80.26 44.49
N ALA A 304 95.09 -80.90 44.35
CA ALA A 304 94.92 -82.06 43.49
C ALA A 304 95.16 -81.72 42.01
N ILE A 305 94.60 -80.59 41.54
CA ILE A 305 94.84 -80.08 40.18
C ILE A 305 96.35 -79.91 39.94
N ASN A 306 97.04 -79.26 40.88
CA ASN A 306 98.47 -78.95 40.71
C ASN A 306 99.36 -80.19 40.75
N VAL A 307 99.04 -81.18 41.59
CA VAL A 307 99.75 -82.47 41.60
C VAL A 307 99.55 -83.23 40.28
N ARG A 308 98.35 -83.21 39.69
CA ARG A 308 98.09 -83.83 38.39
C ARG A 308 98.79 -83.06 37.26
N TYR A 309 98.71 -81.73 37.28
CA TYR A 309 99.30 -80.86 36.28
C TYR A 309 100.83 -80.98 36.23
N SER A 310 101.49 -81.05 37.39
CA SER A 310 102.95 -81.24 37.47
C SER A 310 103.42 -82.62 37.00
N ARG A 311 102.55 -83.64 37.02
CA ARG A 311 102.87 -85.02 36.61
C ARG A 311 102.74 -85.29 35.12
N ILE A 312 101.91 -84.52 34.40
CA ILE A 312 101.75 -84.68 32.95
C ILE A 312 102.92 -83.97 32.25
N ILE A 313 102.79 -82.66 31.97
CA ILE A 313 103.85 -81.77 31.49
C ILE A 313 103.41 -80.34 31.85
N SER A 314 103.91 -79.80 32.97
CA SER A 314 103.56 -78.42 33.39
C SER A 314 104.27 -77.36 32.52
N HIS A 315 103.66 -76.19 32.39
CA HIS A 315 104.29 -75.05 31.70
C HIS A 315 105.57 -74.61 32.45
N PRO A 316 106.69 -74.30 31.75
CA PRO A 316 107.96 -73.94 32.40
C PRO A 316 107.86 -72.72 33.34
N GLU A 317 107.05 -71.73 32.96
CA GLU A 317 106.87 -70.48 33.72
C GLU A 317 105.61 -70.48 34.61
N TYR A 318 104.61 -71.31 34.33
CA TYR A 318 103.31 -71.28 35.02
C TYR A 318 103.00 -72.66 35.59
N ALA A 319 103.54 -72.94 36.76
CA ALA A 319 103.51 -74.27 37.38
C ALA A 319 102.21 -74.56 38.16
N GLU A 320 101.46 -73.53 38.55
CA GLU A 320 100.23 -73.68 39.34
C GLU A 320 99.00 -73.27 38.51
N LEU A 321 97.95 -74.09 38.55
CA LEU A 321 96.62 -73.80 38.05
C LEU A 321 95.66 -73.54 39.21
N GLN A 322 94.76 -72.58 39.03
CA GLN A 322 93.68 -72.26 39.95
C GLN A 322 92.41 -71.95 39.16
N ILE A 323 91.28 -72.45 39.64
CA ILE A 323 89.96 -72.03 39.16
C ILE A 323 89.50 -70.87 40.03
N GLN A 324 89.23 -69.72 39.42
CA GLN A 324 88.80 -68.51 40.10
C GLN A 324 87.38 -68.13 39.66
N PRO A 325 86.42 -67.99 40.59
CA PRO A 325 85.10 -67.47 40.28
C PRO A 325 85.15 -65.95 40.07
N GLU A 326 84.47 -65.47 39.03
CA GLU A 326 84.23 -64.04 38.77
C GLU A 326 82.72 -63.81 38.65
N GLU A 327 82.19 -62.84 39.38
CA GLU A 327 80.75 -62.54 39.37
C GLU A 327 80.41 -61.68 38.15
N GLU A 328 79.50 -62.16 37.29
CA GLU A 328 79.09 -61.44 36.07
C GLU A 328 77.82 -60.61 36.31
N LYS A 329 76.82 -61.20 36.99
CA LYS A 329 75.55 -60.56 37.39
C LYS A 329 75.05 -61.22 38.67
N LYS A 330 74.45 -60.46 39.60
CA LYS A 330 73.91 -60.91 40.90
C LYS A 330 73.65 -62.43 41.02
N GLY A 331 74.62 -63.17 41.55
CA GLY A 331 74.52 -64.62 41.82
C GLY A 331 74.89 -65.57 40.66
N VAL A 332 75.31 -65.06 39.50
CA VAL A 332 75.81 -65.83 38.36
C VAL A 332 77.33 -65.68 38.28
N TYR A 333 78.03 -66.80 38.45
CA TYR A 333 79.49 -66.87 38.44
C TYR A 333 80.01 -67.48 37.15
N ARG A 334 81.02 -66.83 36.57
CA ARG A 334 81.87 -67.39 35.52
C ARG A 334 83.16 -67.89 36.15
N TYR A 335 83.53 -69.14 35.85
CA TYR A 335 84.75 -69.74 36.40
C TYR A 335 85.88 -69.65 35.37
N TRP A 336 86.96 -69.00 35.76
CA TRP A 336 88.16 -68.86 34.93
C TRP A 336 89.27 -69.77 35.42
N ILE A 337 90.00 -70.36 34.49
CA ILE A 337 91.22 -71.12 34.81
C ILE A 337 92.40 -70.16 34.66
N VAL A 338 93.04 -69.88 35.79
CA VAL A 338 94.18 -68.98 35.92
C VAL A 338 95.42 -69.81 36.18
N ALA A 339 96.47 -69.57 35.42
CA ALA A 339 97.78 -70.13 35.67
C ALA A 339 98.68 -69.12 36.37
N ARG A 340 99.46 -69.57 37.34
CA ARG A 340 100.37 -68.77 38.17
C ARG A 340 101.78 -69.30 38.08
N ASN A 341 102.74 -68.38 38.10
CA ASN A 341 104.16 -68.73 38.24
C ASN A 341 104.44 -69.26 39.66
N THR A 342 105.50 -70.05 39.81
CA THR A 342 106.02 -70.59 41.08
C THR A 342 106.23 -69.53 42.16
N SER A 343 106.60 -68.30 41.77
CA SER A 343 106.73 -67.15 42.67
C SER A 343 105.39 -66.50 43.04
N ARG A 344 104.29 -66.89 42.39
CA ARG A 344 102.94 -66.29 42.46
C ARG A 344 102.86 -64.80 42.16
N THR A 345 103.91 -64.21 41.58
CA THR A 345 103.96 -62.78 41.22
C THR A 345 103.25 -62.46 39.92
N HIS A 346 103.11 -63.45 39.02
CA HIS A 346 102.44 -63.32 37.73
C HIS A 346 101.34 -64.37 37.58
N SER A 347 100.20 -63.93 37.05
CA SER A 347 99.06 -64.78 36.73
C SER A 347 98.51 -64.46 35.33
N THR A 348 98.03 -65.47 34.63
CA THR A 348 97.41 -65.30 33.32
C THR A 348 96.24 -66.27 33.12
N TYR A 349 95.26 -65.89 32.31
CA TYR A 349 94.21 -66.82 31.88
C TYR A 349 94.80 -67.80 30.87
N ILE A 350 94.61 -69.10 31.08
CA ILE A 350 95.16 -70.12 30.19
C ILE A 350 94.70 -69.92 28.74
N THR A 351 93.49 -69.40 28.54
CA THR A 351 92.91 -69.12 27.22
C THR A 351 93.70 -68.10 26.41
N THR A 352 94.47 -67.24 27.08
CA THR A 352 95.17 -66.11 26.46
C THR A 352 96.63 -66.37 26.16
N ARG A 353 97.30 -67.25 26.91
CA ARG A 353 98.76 -67.45 26.82
C ARG A 353 99.21 -68.88 26.55
N PHE A 354 98.37 -69.88 26.79
CA PHE A 354 98.75 -71.28 26.60
C PHE A 354 98.45 -71.73 25.17
N SER A 355 99.33 -72.55 24.60
CA SER A 355 99.06 -73.22 23.32
C SER A 355 97.87 -74.19 23.45
N THR A 356 97.33 -74.67 22.33
CA THR A 356 96.23 -75.64 22.35
C THR A 356 96.61 -76.90 23.13
N SER A 357 97.80 -77.47 22.90
CA SER A 357 98.28 -78.64 23.64
C SER A 357 98.42 -78.37 25.14
N GLN A 358 98.92 -77.19 25.53
CA GLN A 358 99.05 -76.81 26.94
C GLN A 358 97.68 -76.61 27.62
N ARG A 359 96.69 -76.10 26.90
CA ARG A 359 95.30 -76.00 27.37
C ARG A 359 94.66 -77.38 27.54
N ASN A 360 94.92 -78.32 26.62
CA ASN A 360 94.45 -79.71 26.73
C ASN A 360 95.04 -80.37 27.98
N VAL A 361 96.35 -80.22 28.22
CA VAL A 361 97.01 -80.74 29.44
C VAL A 361 96.41 -80.14 30.72
N ALA A 362 96.17 -78.82 30.74
CA ALA A 362 95.51 -78.17 31.87
C ALA A 362 94.08 -78.70 32.10
N ALA A 363 93.31 -78.87 31.02
CA ALA A 363 91.96 -79.42 31.09
C ALA A 363 91.96 -80.85 31.63
N VAL A 364 92.82 -81.74 31.12
CA VAL A 364 92.95 -83.12 31.59
C VAL A 364 93.35 -83.17 33.06
N ALA A 365 94.32 -82.34 33.48
CA ALA A 365 94.74 -82.27 34.88
C ALA A 365 93.58 -81.84 35.81
N ILE A 366 92.78 -80.87 35.39
CA ILE A 366 91.60 -80.41 36.13
C ILE A 366 90.54 -81.50 36.19
N PHE A 367 90.20 -82.12 35.07
CA PHE A 367 89.20 -83.18 35.03
C PHE A 367 89.58 -84.38 35.90
N LEU A 368 90.84 -84.81 35.86
CA LEU A 368 91.34 -85.90 36.71
C LEU A 368 91.26 -85.53 38.20
N ALA A 369 91.67 -84.30 38.55
CA ALA A 369 91.56 -83.83 39.93
C ALA A 369 90.11 -83.72 40.40
N MET A 370 89.18 -83.32 39.53
CA MET A 370 87.75 -83.30 39.85
C MET A 370 87.18 -84.70 40.03
N ALA A 371 87.58 -85.67 39.20
CA ALA A 371 87.16 -87.06 39.33
C ALA A 371 87.60 -87.68 40.68
N ASP A 372 88.79 -87.31 41.17
CA ASP A 372 89.29 -87.72 42.48
C ASP A 372 88.54 -87.03 43.65
N TYR A 373 88.03 -85.81 43.45
CA TYR A 373 87.44 -84.97 44.50
C TYR A 373 85.92 -85.14 44.64
N LEU A 374 85.21 -85.58 43.59
CA LEU A 374 83.76 -85.73 43.64
C LEU A 374 83.36 -86.90 44.56
N PRO A 375 82.36 -86.73 45.45
CA PRO A 375 81.99 -87.73 46.47
C PRO A 375 81.43 -89.03 45.88
N HIS A 376 81.02 -88.98 44.61
CA HIS A 376 80.73 -90.16 43.80
C HIS A 376 81.95 -90.36 42.91
N ASN A 377 82.95 -91.11 43.39
CA ASN A 377 84.10 -91.54 42.57
C ASN A 377 83.58 -91.89 41.18
N LEU A 378 83.92 -91.08 40.17
CA LEU A 378 83.45 -91.32 38.81
C LEU A 378 84.14 -92.61 38.35
N ASN A 379 83.49 -93.75 38.59
CA ASN A 379 84.07 -95.09 38.41
C ASN A 379 84.53 -95.35 36.98
N VAL A 380 84.06 -94.55 36.03
CA VAL A 380 84.44 -94.57 34.62
C VAL A 380 84.60 -93.15 34.13
N MET A 381 85.76 -92.86 33.54
CA MET A 381 86.04 -91.63 32.79
C MET A 381 86.33 -92.04 31.34
N MET A 382 85.50 -91.56 30.41
CA MET A 382 85.72 -91.73 28.98
C MET A 382 86.28 -90.42 28.43
N ILE A 383 87.42 -90.50 27.75
CA ILE A 383 88.04 -89.35 27.08
C ILE A 383 88.20 -89.73 25.62
N ASP A 384 87.51 -89.00 24.74
CA ASP A 384 87.54 -89.20 23.29
C ASP A 384 88.50 -88.16 22.69
N ASP A 385 89.51 -88.63 21.95
CA ASP A 385 90.61 -87.85 21.36
C ASP A 385 91.22 -86.75 22.28
N PRO A 386 91.89 -87.11 23.39
CA PRO A 386 92.54 -86.14 24.30
C PRO A 386 93.82 -85.47 23.77
N THR A 387 94.33 -85.90 22.61
CA THR A 387 95.67 -85.56 22.09
C THR A 387 95.88 -84.09 21.74
#